data_AF-A0A024GP17-F1
#
_entry.id   AF-A0A024GP17-F1
#
_cell.length_a   1.000
_cell.length_b   1.000
_cell.length_c   1.000
_cell.angle_alpha   90.00
_cell.angle_beta   90.00
_cell.angle_gamma   90.00
#
_symmetry.space_group_name_H-M   'P 1'
#
loop_
_entity.id
_entity.type
_entity.pdbx_description
1 polymer ?
#
loop_
_entity_poly.entity_id
_entity_poly.type
_entity_poly.pdbx_seq_one_letter_code
_entity_poly.pdbx_strand_id
1 'polypeptide(L)'
;MAISSAKAQTEQLFELQTKSDFYSKKILEQKARYQDLNARWRNQQEELTKWRIKRSTGCQRDGGVYAVRTRLASEQRDASKLEKRLSACKSRESKFLAQSQQLREQIDVLRAERSATQNAYYKEQKKLRDIEKKMQAIFKESTYLMAERDKVAAQAYLLDQEDAEDQQEFDNVFLSLTEIVRRERENAESYRKQVLQQYTLDEVEELKEIPAGNEKLTPTLKPVQEAYTTDVPPDDKSPFETDCTDADGDFEKNGNDMRNEEEYFSLYRHLQNINLEIEQVENEKKELEKKIEINSQEQSIESPTRKKKTLEQLVKTRQKLVEEKSEYDRMCKLSQQEFRSYARSVEHLYNVLKCNDIQGDECQGKVSTNTPSEKCLRQNSLNDILLMEGVTEATIIQLLQVIEGRSNDIIEQFSSLQNIRSRLSESQELSLGSNLNSPEESNHASNAAKAALANFTNATGDVLGNGFLLIRSDQINSPSRKASVCTSPHANTGECSEEWDRPLPKEEHEKRVQASVAVLRLTSKLARRAKSISPKRKYRTSIRITDKIIHEHSD
;
A
#
# COMPACT_ATOMS: atom_id res chain seq x y z
N MET A 1 -90.60 30.24 -129.36
CA MET A 1 -89.41 30.48 -128.51
C MET A 1 -89.72 30.74 -127.03
N ALA A 2 -90.94 31.13 -126.62
CA ALA A 2 -91.27 31.38 -125.20
C ALA A 2 -91.39 30.12 -124.31
N ILE A 3 -91.79 28.97 -124.87
CA ILE A 3 -92.02 27.73 -124.12
C ILE A 3 -90.70 27.06 -123.65
N SER A 4 -89.58 27.24 -124.37
CA SER A 4 -88.29 26.70 -123.94
C SER A 4 -87.67 27.50 -122.79
N SER A 5 -87.94 28.82 -122.72
CA SER A 5 -87.49 29.68 -121.62
C SER A 5 -88.19 29.34 -120.30
N ALA A 6 -89.50 29.06 -120.32
CA ALA A 6 -90.23 28.65 -119.12
C ALA A 6 -89.75 27.30 -118.59
N LYS A 7 -89.45 26.34 -119.48
CA LYS A 7 -88.87 25.04 -119.11
C LYS A 7 -87.47 25.18 -118.49
N ALA A 8 -86.61 26.02 -119.07
CA ALA A 8 -85.29 26.30 -118.52
C ALA A 8 -85.35 26.98 -117.13
N GLN A 9 -86.32 27.87 -116.91
CA GLN A 9 -86.55 28.48 -115.59
C GLN A 9 -87.06 27.49 -114.55
N THR A 10 -87.96 26.57 -114.94
CA THR A 10 -88.42 25.49 -114.04
C THR A 10 -87.31 24.50 -113.70
N GLU A 11 -86.40 24.21 -114.63
CA GLU A 11 -85.24 23.35 -114.42
C GLU A 11 -84.21 24.02 -113.49
N GLN A 12 -83.97 25.33 -113.65
CA GLN A 12 -83.15 26.11 -112.71
C GLN A 12 -83.76 26.18 -111.31
N LEU A 13 -85.09 26.35 -111.18
CA LEU A 13 -85.78 26.29 -109.89
C LEU A 13 -85.66 24.92 -109.24
N PHE A 14 -85.77 23.85 -110.02
CA PHE A 14 -85.58 22.48 -109.54
C PHE A 14 -84.12 22.23 -109.10
N GLU A 15 -83.13 22.73 -109.84
CA GLU A 15 -81.72 22.69 -109.42
C GLU A 15 -81.47 23.47 -108.12
N LEU A 16 -82.09 24.63 -107.96
CA LEU A 16 -81.97 25.41 -106.73
C LEU A 16 -82.67 24.73 -105.55
N GLN A 17 -83.81 24.08 -105.79
CA GLN A 17 -84.52 23.31 -104.78
C GLN A 17 -83.71 22.08 -104.35
N THR A 18 -83.16 21.32 -105.30
CA THR A 18 -82.28 20.17 -105.00
C THR A 18 -80.98 20.61 -104.31
N LYS A 19 -80.39 21.74 -104.68
CA LYS A 19 -79.25 22.35 -103.96
C LYS A 19 -79.66 22.78 -102.54
N SER A 20 -80.82 23.40 -102.37
CA SER A 20 -81.37 23.78 -101.06
C SER A 20 -81.59 22.57 -100.15
N ASP A 21 -82.19 21.50 -100.68
CA ASP A 21 -82.41 20.25 -99.96
C ASP A 21 -81.08 19.57 -99.60
N PHE A 22 -80.11 19.60 -100.52
CA PHE A 22 -78.76 19.09 -100.28
C PHE A 22 -78.03 19.85 -99.15
N TYR A 23 -78.06 21.18 -99.16
CA TYR A 23 -77.46 21.97 -98.09
C TYR A 23 -78.23 21.84 -96.77
N SER A 24 -79.56 21.73 -96.82
CA SER A 24 -80.39 21.47 -95.63
C SER A 24 -80.01 20.14 -94.98
N LYS A 25 -79.83 19.08 -95.77
CA LYS A 25 -79.34 17.79 -95.28
C LYS A 25 -77.93 17.90 -94.68
N LYS A 26 -77.00 18.59 -95.36
CA LYS A 26 -75.65 18.83 -94.82
C LYS A 26 -75.67 19.61 -93.50
N ILE A 27 -76.55 20.62 -93.36
CA ILE A 27 -76.70 21.38 -92.11
C ILE A 27 -77.21 20.47 -91.00
N LEU A 28 -78.18 19.60 -91.28
CA LEU A 28 -78.69 18.63 -90.29
C LEU A 28 -77.60 17.63 -89.88
N GLU A 29 -76.82 17.09 -90.82
CA GLU A 29 -75.70 16.21 -90.52
C GLU A 29 -74.63 16.91 -89.67
N GLN A 30 -74.30 18.17 -89.97
CA GLN A 30 -73.35 18.96 -89.18
C GLN A 30 -73.88 19.29 -87.78
N LYS A 31 -75.18 19.61 -87.65
CA LYS A 31 -75.83 19.81 -86.35
C LYS A 31 -75.79 18.53 -85.50
N ALA A 32 -76.05 17.37 -86.10
CA ALA A 32 -75.95 16.09 -85.41
C ALA A 32 -74.50 15.79 -84.95
N ARG A 33 -73.51 16.04 -85.81
CA ARG A 33 -72.08 15.91 -85.44
C ARG A 33 -71.69 16.86 -84.31
N TYR A 34 -72.16 18.10 -84.35
CA TYR A 34 -71.91 19.08 -83.29
C TYR A 34 -72.53 18.65 -81.97
N GLN A 35 -73.76 18.11 -81.98
CA GLN A 35 -74.42 17.61 -80.78
C GLN A 35 -73.69 16.39 -80.17
N ASP A 36 -73.27 15.43 -81.00
CA ASP A 36 -72.47 14.27 -80.53
C ASP A 36 -71.13 14.74 -79.93
N LEU A 37 -70.42 15.63 -80.62
CA LEU A 37 -69.15 16.18 -80.10
C LEU A 37 -69.36 16.92 -78.78
N ASN A 38 -70.43 17.72 -78.66
CA ASN A 38 -70.76 18.44 -77.43
C ASN A 38 -71.17 17.49 -76.30
N ALA A 39 -71.87 16.40 -76.60
CA ALA A 39 -72.19 15.35 -75.63
C ALA A 39 -70.91 14.65 -75.13
N ARG A 40 -69.99 14.28 -76.02
CA ARG A 40 -68.68 13.70 -75.66
C ARG A 40 -67.86 14.67 -74.81
N TRP A 41 -67.83 15.95 -75.16
CA TRP A 41 -67.14 16.98 -74.39
C TRP A 41 -67.70 17.10 -72.96
N ARG A 42 -69.04 17.13 -72.82
CA ARG A 42 -69.68 17.16 -71.49
C ARG A 42 -69.38 15.90 -70.69
N ASN A 43 -69.48 14.72 -71.29
CA ASN A 43 -69.15 13.47 -70.60
C ASN A 43 -67.69 13.45 -70.11
N GLN A 44 -66.74 13.90 -70.93
CA GLN A 44 -65.35 14.03 -70.50
C GLN A 44 -65.18 15.04 -69.37
N GLN A 45 -65.89 16.16 -69.43
CA GLN A 45 -65.85 17.16 -68.36
C GLN A 45 -66.46 16.63 -67.06
N GLU A 46 -67.55 15.88 -67.13
CA GLU A 46 -68.16 15.21 -65.98
C GLU A 46 -67.24 14.12 -65.40
N GLU A 47 -66.54 13.34 -66.23
CA GLU A 47 -65.54 12.41 -65.74
C GLU A 47 -64.39 13.16 -65.07
N LEU A 48 -63.88 14.25 -65.65
CA LEU A 48 -62.83 15.06 -65.03
C LEU A 48 -63.28 15.67 -63.69
N THR A 49 -64.52 16.15 -63.58
CA THR A 49 -65.06 16.65 -62.31
C THR A 49 -65.26 15.52 -61.31
N LYS A 50 -65.74 14.34 -61.72
CA LYS A 50 -65.80 13.14 -60.87
C LYS A 50 -64.42 12.72 -60.38
N TRP A 51 -63.40 12.68 -61.25
CA TRP A 51 -62.02 12.38 -60.84
C TRP A 51 -61.46 13.44 -59.88
N ARG A 52 -61.81 14.72 -60.07
CA ARG A 52 -61.41 15.82 -59.18
C ARG A 52 -62.12 15.74 -57.83
N ILE A 53 -63.42 15.42 -57.81
CA ILE A 53 -64.23 15.26 -56.60
C ILE A 53 -63.84 13.97 -55.87
N LYS A 54 -63.67 12.84 -56.55
CA LYS A 54 -63.19 11.58 -55.96
C LYS A 54 -61.79 11.74 -55.35
N ARG A 55 -60.95 12.58 -55.96
CA ARG A 55 -59.68 13.03 -55.38
C ARG A 55 -59.88 13.95 -54.16
N SER A 56 -60.94 14.77 -54.11
CA SER A 56 -61.23 15.66 -52.97
C SER A 56 -61.97 14.97 -51.81
N THR A 57 -62.80 13.97 -52.07
CA THR A 57 -63.63 13.28 -51.07
C THR A 57 -62.94 12.06 -50.46
N GLY A 58 -62.09 11.35 -51.22
CA GLY A 58 -61.29 10.24 -50.69
C GLY A 58 -60.03 10.66 -49.94
N CYS A 59 -59.58 11.91 -50.09
CA CYS A 59 -58.32 12.41 -49.54
C CYS A 59 -58.40 13.91 -49.25
N GLN A 60 -59.34 14.34 -48.41
CA GLN A 60 -59.27 15.69 -47.83
C GLN A 60 -58.05 15.86 -46.89
N ARG A 61 -57.37 14.76 -46.53
CA ARG A 61 -56.08 14.77 -45.81
C ARG A 61 -54.84 14.79 -46.72
N ASP A 62 -54.92 14.26 -47.94
CA ASP A 62 -53.78 14.19 -48.86
C ASP A 62 -54.04 15.04 -50.12
N GLY A 63 -54.00 16.36 -49.93
CA GLY A 63 -54.12 17.37 -50.99
C GLY A 63 -53.09 17.25 -52.14
N GLY A 64 -53.51 16.64 -53.26
CA GLY A 64 -52.83 16.73 -54.55
C GLY A 64 -51.39 16.19 -54.61
N VAL A 65 -50.69 16.47 -55.71
CA VAL A 65 -49.29 16.03 -55.94
C VAL A 65 -48.35 16.51 -54.82
N TYR A 66 -48.67 17.63 -54.17
CA TYR A 66 -47.91 18.16 -53.04
C TYR A 66 -48.10 17.38 -51.73
N ALA A 67 -49.23 16.73 -51.50
CA ALA A 67 -49.41 15.88 -50.32
C ALA A 67 -48.54 14.63 -50.37
N VAL A 68 -48.43 13.97 -51.53
CA VAL A 68 -47.53 12.82 -51.71
C VAL A 68 -46.08 13.23 -51.44
N ARG A 69 -45.65 14.39 -51.97
CA ARG A 69 -44.31 14.93 -51.69
C ARG A 69 -44.11 15.25 -50.21
N THR A 70 -45.13 15.80 -49.54
CA THR A 70 -45.07 16.14 -48.11
C THR A 70 -45.02 14.87 -47.25
N ARG A 71 -45.80 13.85 -47.60
CA ARG A 71 -45.80 12.55 -46.94
C ARG A 71 -44.47 11.84 -47.09
N LEU A 72 -43.93 11.79 -48.31
CA LEU A 72 -42.60 11.22 -48.56
C LEU A 72 -41.52 11.98 -47.78
N ALA A 73 -41.61 13.31 -47.72
CA ALA A 73 -40.69 14.11 -46.91
C ALA A 73 -40.84 13.85 -45.40
N SER A 74 -42.06 13.62 -44.89
CA SER A 74 -42.25 13.21 -43.49
C SER A 74 -41.72 11.81 -43.20
N GLU A 75 -41.98 10.84 -44.09
CA GLU A 75 -41.46 9.47 -43.98
C GLU A 75 -39.93 9.47 -44.01
N GLN A 76 -39.30 10.26 -44.89
CA GLN A 76 -37.85 10.42 -44.93
C GLN A 76 -37.28 11.00 -43.63
N ARG A 77 -37.95 12.01 -43.04
CA ARG A 77 -37.52 12.57 -41.75
C ARG A 77 -37.63 11.54 -40.64
N ASP A 78 -38.67 10.73 -40.63
CA ASP A 78 -38.86 9.69 -39.61
C ASP A 78 -37.87 8.53 -39.79
N ALA A 79 -37.57 8.13 -41.03
CA ALA A 79 -36.48 7.21 -41.34
C ALA A 79 -35.14 7.74 -40.81
N SER A 80 -34.79 9.00 -41.10
CA SER A 80 -33.57 9.62 -40.58
C SER A 80 -33.54 9.71 -39.04
N LYS A 81 -34.68 9.91 -38.37
CA LYS A 81 -34.75 9.87 -36.89
C LYS A 81 -34.49 8.45 -36.38
N LEU A 82 -35.06 7.43 -37.01
CA LEU A 82 -34.86 6.03 -36.64
C LEU A 82 -33.40 5.59 -36.85
N GLU A 83 -32.76 6.01 -37.94
CA GLU A 83 -31.34 5.76 -38.20
C GLU A 83 -30.44 6.43 -37.14
N LYS A 84 -30.74 7.68 -36.75
CA LYS A 84 -30.04 8.36 -35.65
C LYS A 84 -30.23 7.64 -34.32
N ARG A 85 -31.42 7.11 -34.04
CA ARG A 85 -31.68 6.31 -32.82
C ARG A 85 -30.93 4.97 -32.88
N LEU A 86 -30.92 4.31 -34.03
CA LEU A 86 -30.21 3.04 -34.22
C LEU A 86 -28.70 3.21 -34.06
N SER A 87 -28.11 4.23 -34.68
CA SER A 87 -26.68 4.54 -34.51
C SER A 87 -26.33 4.89 -33.07
N ALA A 88 -27.18 5.65 -32.37
CA ALA A 88 -27.02 5.91 -30.94
C ALA A 88 -27.09 4.63 -30.09
N CYS A 89 -28.02 3.72 -30.39
CA CYS A 89 -28.12 2.41 -29.74
C CYS A 89 -26.86 1.57 -29.99
N LYS A 90 -26.37 1.47 -31.23
CA LYS A 90 -25.14 0.74 -31.58
C LYS A 90 -23.91 1.31 -30.86
N SER A 91 -23.79 2.63 -30.78
CA SER A 91 -22.70 3.26 -30.01
C SER A 91 -22.79 2.94 -28.52
N ARG A 92 -24.02 2.88 -27.96
CA ARG A 92 -24.23 2.52 -26.57
C ARG A 92 -23.93 1.04 -26.30
N GLU A 93 -24.32 0.15 -27.20
CA GLU A 93 -24.01 -1.28 -27.15
C GLU A 93 -22.50 -1.51 -27.17
N SER A 94 -21.77 -0.87 -28.11
CA SER A 94 -20.31 -0.95 -28.18
C SER A 94 -19.65 -0.48 -26.87
N LYS A 95 -20.16 0.59 -26.24
CA LYS A 95 -19.67 1.04 -24.92
C LYS A 95 -19.92 0.01 -23.82
N PHE A 96 -21.08 -0.64 -23.80
CA PHE A 96 -21.36 -1.69 -22.82
C PHE A 96 -20.51 -2.93 -23.04
N LEU A 97 -20.23 -3.31 -24.29
CA LEU A 97 -19.31 -4.42 -24.60
C LEU A 97 -17.89 -4.10 -24.12
N ALA A 98 -17.39 -2.89 -24.38
CA ALA A 98 -16.08 -2.45 -23.89
C ALA A 98 -16.02 -2.44 -22.35
N GLN A 99 -17.06 -1.96 -21.67
CA GLN A 99 -17.16 -2.03 -20.21
C GLN A 99 -17.22 -3.48 -19.69
N SER A 100 -17.96 -4.35 -20.36
CA SER A 100 -18.02 -5.77 -19.99
C SER A 100 -16.67 -6.45 -20.16
N GLN A 101 -15.92 -6.12 -21.20
CA GLN A 101 -14.55 -6.62 -21.40
C GLN A 101 -13.63 -6.12 -20.28
N GLN A 102 -13.64 -4.83 -19.97
CA GLN A 102 -12.84 -4.26 -18.88
C GLN A 102 -13.15 -4.93 -17.53
N LEU A 103 -14.44 -5.18 -17.23
CA LEU A 103 -14.82 -5.88 -16.00
C LEU A 103 -14.33 -7.33 -15.96
N ARG A 104 -14.31 -8.04 -17.11
CA ARG A 104 -13.75 -9.39 -17.18
C ARG A 104 -12.24 -9.40 -16.92
N GLU A 105 -11.52 -8.47 -17.53
CA GLU A 105 -10.08 -8.30 -17.30
C GLU A 105 -9.79 -7.99 -15.82
N GLN A 106 -10.56 -7.11 -15.19
CA GLN A 106 -10.46 -6.83 -13.75
C GLN A 106 -10.74 -8.07 -12.88
N ILE A 107 -11.77 -8.85 -13.21
CA ILE A 107 -12.07 -10.10 -12.50
C ILE A 107 -10.91 -11.08 -12.59
N ASP A 108 -10.27 -11.19 -13.75
CA ASP A 108 -9.15 -12.11 -13.95
C ASP A 108 -7.88 -11.66 -13.20
N VAL A 109 -7.62 -10.35 -13.13
CA VAL A 109 -6.56 -9.78 -12.27
C VAL A 109 -6.84 -10.11 -10.79
N LEU A 110 -8.05 -9.85 -10.30
CA LEU A 110 -8.43 -10.14 -8.91
C LEU A 110 -8.34 -11.65 -8.58
N ARG A 111 -8.64 -12.53 -9.55
CA ARG A 111 -8.46 -13.98 -9.39
C ARG A 111 -6.99 -14.36 -9.29
N ALA A 112 -6.13 -13.77 -10.10
CA ALA A 112 -4.69 -13.99 -10.05
C ALA A 112 -4.10 -13.50 -8.72
N GLU A 113 -4.51 -12.31 -8.25
CA GLU A 113 -4.11 -11.76 -6.95
C GLU A 113 -4.58 -12.65 -5.78
N ARG A 114 -5.83 -13.12 -5.81
CA ARG A 114 -6.34 -14.09 -4.82
C ARG A 114 -5.51 -15.37 -4.81
N SER A 115 -5.17 -15.92 -5.98
CA SER A 115 -4.34 -17.13 -6.07
C SER A 115 -2.93 -16.88 -5.54
N ALA A 116 -2.31 -15.74 -5.87
CA ALA A 116 -0.99 -15.36 -5.38
C ALA A 116 -0.96 -15.20 -3.86
N THR A 117 -1.93 -14.48 -3.29
CA THR A 117 -2.07 -14.29 -1.84
C THR A 117 -2.34 -15.61 -1.12
N GLN A 118 -3.20 -16.48 -1.66
CA GLN A 118 -3.44 -17.81 -1.11
C GLN A 118 -2.17 -18.68 -1.13
N ASN A 119 -1.40 -18.65 -2.22
CA ASN A 119 -0.12 -19.35 -2.30
C ASN A 119 0.91 -18.81 -1.31
N ALA A 120 0.96 -17.49 -1.10
CA ALA A 120 1.80 -16.87 -0.08
C ALA A 120 1.39 -17.32 1.33
N TYR A 121 0.09 -17.32 1.62
CA TYR A 121 -0.45 -17.81 2.89
C TYR A 121 -0.03 -19.27 3.17
N TYR A 122 -0.18 -20.17 2.19
CA TYR A 122 0.23 -21.57 2.38
C TYR A 122 1.74 -21.73 2.61
N LYS A 123 2.57 -20.91 1.94
CA LYS A 123 4.02 -20.88 2.17
C LYS A 123 4.35 -20.44 3.59
N GLU A 124 3.73 -19.36 4.08
CA GLU A 124 3.92 -18.88 5.45
C GLU A 124 3.41 -19.90 6.48
N GLN A 125 2.25 -20.51 6.25
CA GLN A 125 1.73 -21.57 7.12
C GLN A 125 2.64 -22.80 7.16
N LYS A 126 3.32 -23.13 6.06
CA LYS A 126 4.34 -24.18 6.05
C LYS A 126 5.57 -23.78 6.87
N LYS A 127 6.08 -22.56 6.69
CA LYS A 127 7.21 -22.03 7.49
C LYS A 127 6.91 -22.04 8.98
N LEU A 128 5.71 -21.64 9.39
CA LEU A 128 5.29 -21.68 10.80
C LEU A 128 5.32 -23.10 11.36
N ARG A 129 4.81 -24.09 10.61
CA ARG A 129 4.89 -25.51 11.01
C ARG A 129 6.32 -26.02 11.08
N ASP A 130 7.20 -25.56 10.20
CA ASP A 130 8.62 -25.95 10.23
C ASP A 130 9.36 -25.30 11.41
N ILE A 131 9.03 -24.05 11.77
CA ILE A 131 9.55 -23.38 12.98
C ILE A 131 9.08 -24.10 14.23
N GLU A 132 7.80 -24.45 14.32
CA GLU A 132 7.24 -25.21 15.44
C GLU A 132 7.97 -26.55 15.64
N LYS A 133 8.20 -27.29 14.54
CA LYS A 133 8.98 -28.54 14.58
C LYS A 133 10.42 -28.32 15.08
N LYS A 134 11.09 -27.26 14.61
CA LYS A 134 12.44 -26.91 15.07
C LYS A 134 12.43 -26.55 16.56
N MET A 135 11.45 -25.78 17.01
CA MET A 135 11.29 -25.41 18.42
C MET A 135 11.09 -26.64 19.30
N GLN A 136 10.23 -27.58 18.87
CA GLN A 136 10.06 -28.86 19.57
C GLN A 136 11.33 -29.71 19.59
N ALA A 137 12.13 -29.71 18.51
CA ALA A 137 13.42 -30.41 18.47
C ALA A 137 14.42 -29.81 19.48
N ILE A 138 14.55 -28.48 19.51
CA ILE A 138 15.41 -27.76 20.48
C ILE A 138 14.95 -28.04 21.91
N PHE A 139 13.64 -28.06 22.18
CA PHE A 139 13.15 -28.41 23.52
C PHE A 139 13.53 -29.83 23.93
N LYS A 140 13.44 -30.81 23.03
CA LYS A 140 13.86 -32.19 23.31
C LYS A 140 15.36 -32.27 23.61
N GLU A 141 16.17 -31.59 22.82
CA GLU A 141 17.62 -31.51 23.01
C GLU A 141 17.98 -30.81 24.33
N SER A 142 17.32 -29.69 24.65
CA SER A 142 17.51 -28.98 25.92
C SER A 142 17.15 -29.84 27.12
N THR A 143 16.03 -30.60 27.06
CA THR A 143 15.65 -31.52 28.13
C THR A 143 16.67 -32.66 28.28
N TYR A 144 17.21 -33.16 27.17
CA TYR A 144 18.27 -34.15 27.19
C TYR A 144 19.56 -33.61 27.84
N LEU A 145 20.00 -32.40 27.47
CA LEU A 145 21.16 -31.75 28.07
C LEU A 145 20.97 -31.47 29.56
N MET A 146 19.76 -31.08 30.00
CA MET A 146 19.46 -30.93 31.42
C MET A 146 19.57 -32.25 32.17
N ALA A 147 19.02 -33.34 31.61
CA ALA A 147 19.16 -34.66 32.22
C ALA A 147 20.62 -35.12 32.31
N GLU A 148 21.45 -34.80 31.31
CA GLU A 148 22.88 -35.12 31.33
C GLU A 148 23.64 -34.26 32.35
N ARG A 149 23.35 -32.96 32.43
CA ARG A 149 23.88 -32.07 33.46
C ARG A 149 23.57 -32.60 34.86
N ASP A 150 22.32 -33.03 35.09
CA ASP A 150 21.90 -33.52 36.40
C ASP A 150 22.61 -34.85 36.77
N LYS A 151 22.93 -35.71 35.80
CA LYS A 151 23.78 -36.89 36.02
C LYS A 151 25.21 -36.51 36.41
N VAL A 152 25.82 -35.57 35.68
CA VAL A 152 27.19 -35.11 35.97
C VAL A 152 27.25 -34.45 37.34
N ALA A 153 26.26 -33.63 37.69
CA ALA A 153 26.17 -33.02 39.01
C ALA A 153 26.03 -34.06 40.13
N ALA A 154 25.25 -35.12 39.91
CA ALA A 154 25.16 -36.23 40.86
C ALA A 154 26.48 -37.00 41.01
N GLN A 155 27.21 -37.24 39.91
CA GLN A 155 28.53 -37.85 39.95
C GLN A 155 29.56 -36.98 40.68
N ALA A 156 29.56 -35.67 40.44
CA ALA A 156 30.43 -34.72 41.15
C ALA A 156 30.15 -34.73 42.66
N TYR A 157 28.87 -34.74 43.06
CA TYR A 157 28.51 -34.83 44.48
C TYR A 157 28.99 -36.14 45.13
N LEU A 158 28.94 -37.27 44.41
CA LEU A 158 29.44 -38.54 44.91
C LEU A 158 30.97 -38.53 45.07
N LEU A 159 31.70 -37.96 44.11
CA LEU A 159 33.15 -37.79 44.20
C LEU A 159 33.53 -36.87 45.37
N ASP A 160 32.85 -35.74 45.54
CA ASP A 160 33.08 -34.83 46.67
C ASP A 160 32.85 -35.54 48.03
N GLN A 161 31.88 -36.47 48.09
CA GLN A 161 31.63 -37.27 49.28
C GLN A 161 32.75 -38.30 49.52
N GLU A 162 33.19 -39.00 48.48
CA GLU A 162 34.29 -39.96 48.54
C GLU A 162 35.60 -39.27 48.97
N ASP A 163 35.93 -38.13 48.36
CA ASP A 163 37.09 -37.30 48.73
C ASP A 163 37.03 -36.84 50.19
N ALA A 164 35.84 -36.50 50.70
CA ALA A 164 35.66 -36.11 52.10
C ALA A 164 35.84 -37.29 53.07
N GLU A 165 35.35 -38.48 52.70
CA GLU A 165 35.56 -39.72 53.46
C GLU A 165 37.04 -40.11 53.47
N ASP A 166 37.71 -40.09 52.31
CA ASP A 166 39.15 -40.37 52.16
C ASP A 166 40.01 -39.38 52.96
N GLN A 167 39.68 -38.09 52.93
CA GLN A 167 40.37 -37.08 53.73
C GLN A 167 40.17 -37.33 55.23
N GLN A 168 38.97 -37.74 55.65
CA GLN A 168 38.70 -38.09 57.05
C GLN A 168 39.48 -39.34 57.46
N GLU A 169 39.55 -40.36 56.62
CA GLU A 169 40.36 -41.56 56.85
C GLU A 169 41.85 -41.22 56.95
N PHE A 170 42.36 -40.37 56.05
CA PHE A 170 43.73 -39.88 56.09
C PHE A 170 44.03 -39.14 57.40
N ASP A 171 43.15 -38.21 57.80
CA ASP A 171 43.30 -37.45 59.04
C ASP A 171 43.29 -38.38 60.27
N ASN A 172 42.43 -39.41 60.27
CA ASN A 172 42.40 -40.42 61.34
C ASN A 172 43.73 -41.20 61.43
N VAL A 173 44.29 -41.62 60.29
CA VAL A 173 45.59 -42.30 60.22
C VAL A 173 46.71 -41.37 60.69
N PHE A 174 46.68 -40.10 60.27
CA PHE A 174 47.67 -39.10 60.64
C PHE A 174 47.65 -38.79 62.14
N LEU A 175 46.45 -38.64 62.73
CA LEU A 175 46.29 -38.45 64.18
C LEU A 175 46.78 -39.67 64.96
N SER A 176 46.45 -40.88 64.52
CA SER A 176 46.93 -42.13 65.11
C SER A 176 48.46 -42.21 65.10
N LEU A 177 49.08 -41.88 63.96
CA LEU A 177 50.55 -41.86 63.83
C LEU A 177 51.18 -40.79 64.72
N THR A 178 50.62 -39.58 64.75
CA THR A 178 51.08 -38.49 65.62
C THR A 178 51.02 -38.89 67.09
N GLU A 179 49.97 -39.60 67.50
CA GLU A 179 49.78 -40.10 68.86
C GLU A 179 50.77 -41.22 69.21
N ILE A 180 51.10 -42.11 68.26
CA ILE A 180 52.17 -43.11 68.42
C ILE A 180 53.52 -42.41 68.61
N VAL A 181 53.86 -41.46 67.75
CA VAL A 181 55.11 -40.69 67.85
C VAL A 181 55.19 -39.91 69.16
N ARG A 182 54.08 -39.29 69.60
CA ARG A 182 54.00 -38.61 70.91
C ARG A 182 54.27 -39.58 72.06
N ARG A 183 53.62 -40.74 72.07
CA ARG A 183 53.85 -41.79 73.07
C ARG A 183 55.29 -42.30 73.06
N GLU A 184 55.87 -42.55 71.89
CA GLU A 184 57.27 -42.96 71.76
C GLU A 184 58.23 -41.89 72.27
N ARG A 185 57.98 -40.62 71.93
CA ARG A 185 58.75 -39.48 72.42
C ARG A 185 58.66 -39.38 73.94
N GLU A 186 57.46 -39.47 74.51
CA GLU A 186 57.25 -39.43 75.97
C GLU A 186 57.90 -40.63 76.67
N ASN A 187 57.85 -41.82 76.06
CA ASN A 187 58.53 -43.01 76.55
C ASN A 187 60.06 -42.83 76.50
N ALA A 188 60.59 -42.31 75.40
CA ALA A 188 62.03 -42.03 75.25
C ALA A 188 62.50 -40.93 76.22
N GLU A 189 61.70 -39.88 76.43
CA GLU A 189 61.95 -38.84 77.43
C GLU A 189 61.89 -39.41 78.86
N SER A 190 60.95 -40.32 79.13
CA SER A 190 60.83 -41.02 80.41
C SER A 190 62.01 -41.95 80.66
N TYR A 191 62.46 -42.70 79.64
CA TYR A 191 63.66 -43.52 79.71
C TYR A 191 64.91 -42.67 79.94
N ARG A 192 65.05 -41.56 79.20
CA ARG A 192 66.12 -40.58 79.43
C ARG A 192 66.09 -40.01 80.84
N LYS A 193 64.92 -39.70 81.41
CA LYS A 193 64.78 -39.26 82.81
C LYS A 193 65.19 -40.34 83.81
N GLN A 194 64.83 -41.61 83.57
CA GLN A 194 65.27 -42.73 84.42
C GLN A 194 66.79 -42.95 84.34
N VAL A 195 67.37 -42.86 83.15
CA VAL A 195 68.83 -42.92 82.96
C VAL A 195 69.50 -41.75 83.69
N LEU A 196 69.00 -40.51 83.53
CA LEU A 196 69.53 -39.37 84.31
C LEU A 196 69.39 -39.58 85.82
N GLN A 197 68.27 -40.14 86.30
CA GLN A 197 68.08 -40.44 87.72
C GLN A 197 69.03 -41.55 88.23
N GLN A 198 69.50 -42.45 87.37
CA GLN A 198 70.58 -43.38 87.70
C GLN A 198 71.97 -42.71 87.73
N TYR A 199 72.14 -41.54 87.09
CA TYR A 199 73.38 -40.76 87.12
C TYR A 199 73.38 -39.61 88.15
N THR A 200 72.25 -39.24 88.75
CA THR A 200 72.17 -38.23 89.83
C THR A 200 72.43 -38.81 91.22
N LEU A 201 73.55 -39.51 91.36
CA LEU A 201 74.21 -39.68 92.66
C LEU A 201 75.63 -39.09 92.69
N ASP A 202 76.02 -38.30 91.68
CA ASP A 202 77.18 -37.42 91.80
C ASP A 202 76.92 -36.06 91.12
N GLU A 203 77.07 -35.03 91.95
CA GLU A 203 77.30 -33.60 91.67
C GLU A 203 76.16 -32.73 91.09
N VAL A 204 75.56 -31.98 92.02
CA VAL A 204 75.00 -30.62 91.86
C VAL A 204 76.21 -29.69 91.66
N GLU A 205 76.28 -28.74 90.73
CA GLU A 205 75.64 -27.42 90.76
C GLU A 205 76.18 -26.56 89.59
N GLU A 206 75.51 -25.45 89.28
CA GLU A 206 76.05 -24.26 88.59
C GLU A 206 75.81 -24.12 87.05
N LEU A 207 74.69 -23.50 86.67
CA LEU A 207 74.66 -22.18 86.01
C LEU A 207 73.21 -21.77 85.64
N LYS A 208 72.75 -20.70 86.29
CA LYS A 208 71.61 -19.88 85.85
C LYS A 208 72.01 -19.11 84.59
N GLU A 209 71.10 -19.00 83.62
CA GLU A 209 70.51 -17.72 83.19
C GLU A 209 69.52 -17.91 82.03
N ILE A 210 68.37 -17.24 82.14
CA ILE A 210 67.35 -17.03 81.10
C ILE A 210 67.59 -15.60 80.57
N PRO A 211 67.31 -15.30 79.28
CA PRO A 211 66.18 -14.40 79.06
C PRO A 211 65.26 -14.78 77.89
N ALA A 212 64.01 -14.35 78.04
CA ALA A 212 62.91 -14.43 77.08
C ALA A 212 63.09 -13.49 75.88
N GLY A 213 62.46 -13.82 74.73
CA GLY A 213 62.29 -12.86 73.63
C GLY A 213 61.79 -13.46 72.31
N ASN A 214 60.47 -13.40 72.11
CA ASN A 214 59.67 -13.32 70.88
C ASN A 214 60.37 -13.33 69.50
N GLU A 215 59.89 -14.15 68.54
CA GLU A 215 59.26 -13.68 67.27
C GLU A 215 58.85 -14.83 66.31
N LYS A 216 57.54 -14.90 66.03
CA LYS A 216 56.85 -15.27 64.77
C LYS A 216 57.39 -16.45 63.92
N LEU A 217 56.83 -17.63 64.15
CA LEU A 217 56.62 -18.64 63.11
C LEU A 217 55.34 -18.30 62.34
N THR A 218 55.47 -17.94 61.06
CA THR A 218 54.36 -17.94 60.10
C THR A 218 54.54 -19.13 59.17
N PRO A 219 53.56 -20.05 59.07
CA PRO A 219 53.55 -21.10 58.07
C PRO A 219 52.86 -20.56 56.82
N THR A 220 53.60 -20.38 55.72
CA THR A 220 53.01 -20.14 54.41
C THR A 220 52.98 -21.46 53.64
N LEU A 221 51.95 -22.25 53.89
CA LEU A 221 51.46 -23.32 53.02
C LEU A 221 50.18 -22.81 52.37
N LYS A 222 50.19 -22.61 51.05
CA LYS A 222 49.10 -22.81 50.06
C LYS A 222 49.71 -22.60 48.65
N PRO A 223 49.12 -23.14 47.57
CA PRO A 223 49.14 -24.55 47.18
C PRO A 223 49.77 -24.73 45.78
N VAL A 224 50.16 -25.97 45.48
CA VAL A 224 50.43 -26.45 44.12
C VAL A 224 49.11 -26.37 43.34
N GLN A 225 49.06 -25.52 42.32
CA GLN A 225 48.07 -25.62 41.25
C GLN A 225 48.76 -26.21 40.03
N GLU A 226 48.32 -27.40 39.66
CA GLU A 226 48.51 -27.99 38.34
C GLU A 226 47.89 -27.06 37.29
N ALA A 227 48.71 -26.61 36.35
CA ALA A 227 48.25 -26.03 35.10
C ALA A 227 49.15 -26.57 33.99
N TYR A 228 48.71 -27.70 33.44
CA TYR A 228 48.96 -28.14 32.08
C TYR A 228 48.71 -26.99 31.11
N THR A 229 49.78 -26.44 30.53
CA THR A 229 49.71 -25.83 29.20
C THR A 229 51.05 -26.02 28.50
N THR A 230 50.96 -26.75 27.40
CA THR A 230 51.90 -26.90 26.30
C THR A 230 52.48 -25.55 25.89
N ASP A 231 53.80 -25.41 25.90
CA ASP A 231 54.46 -24.51 24.96
C ASP A 231 55.89 -24.96 24.65
N VAL A 232 56.14 -24.99 23.35
CA VAL A 232 57.27 -25.51 22.62
C VAL A 232 58.49 -24.58 22.78
N PRO A 233 59.71 -25.08 23.07
CA PRO A 233 60.93 -24.36 22.75
C PRO A 233 61.40 -24.71 21.34
N PRO A 234 61.68 -23.72 20.46
CA PRO A 234 62.39 -23.97 19.23
C PRO A 234 63.90 -23.90 19.52
N ASP A 235 64.65 -24.94 19.16
CA ASP A 235 66.09 -24.76 18.90
C ASP A 235 66.54 -25.73 17.80
N ASP A 236 66.49 -25.21 16.58
CA ASP A 236 67.30 -25.64 15.46
C ASP A 236 68.72 -25.14 15.67
N LYS A 237 69.70 -26.07 15.69
CA LYS A 237 71.05 -26.00 15.05
C LYS A 237 72.09 -26.79 15.85
N SER A 238 72.52 -27.94 15.33
CA SER A 238 73.87 -28.07 14.74
C SER A 238 74.10 -29.48 14.20
N PRO A 239 74.85 -29.62 13.09
CA PRO A 239 75.06 -30.90 12.41
C PRO A 239 76.36 -31.60 12.86
N PHE A 240 76.33 -32.93 12.79
CA PHE A 240 77.37 -33.86 12.32
C PHE A 240 78.82 -33.78 12.84
N GLU A 241 79.40 -34.99 12.93
CA GLU A 241 80.81 -35.36 13.13
C GLU A 241 81.27 -35.55 14.58
N THR A 242 81.46 -36.79 15.01
CA THR A 242 82.82 -37.39 15.07
C THR A 242 82.79 -38.90 15.39
N ASP A 243 83.48 -39.63 14.52
CA ASP A 243 84.42 -40.72 14.77
C ASP A 243 84.08 -41.97 15.62
N CYS A 244 84.34 -43.08 14.95
CA CYS A 244 84.69 -44.39 15.46
C CYS A 244 85.63 -44.33 16.69
N THR A 245 85.31 -45.08 17.73
CA THR A 245 86.29 -45.94 18.41
C THR A 245 85.58 -47.04 19.21
N ASP A 246 86.20 -48.21 19.17
CA ASP A 246 85.82 -49.46 19.80
C ASP A 246 85.69 -49.42 21.34
N ALA A 247 85.01 -50.47 21.80
CA ALA A 247 85.16 -51.18 23.08
C ALA A 247 84.31 -50.73 24.29
N ASP A 248 83.48 -51.71 24.69
CA ASP A 248 83.00 -52.00 26.04
C ASP A 248 82.05 -51.00 26.73
N GLY A 249 80.75 -51.33 26.69
CA GLY A 249 79.71 -50.62 27.45
C GLY A 249 78.32 -51.20 27.22
N ASP A 250 77.93 -52.08 28.13
CA ASP A 250 76.74 -52.91 28.18
C ASP A 250 75.42 -52.09 28.29
N PHE A 251 74.33 -52.63 27.72
CA PHE A 251 72.89 -52.31 27.94
C PHE A 251 72.15 -51.09 27.31
N GLU A 252 72.75 -50.05 26.73
CA GLU A 252 71.95 -48.90 26.21
C GLU A 252 71.53 -49.00 24.72
N LYS A 253 72.06 -49.95 23.95
CA LYS A 253 71.81 -50.03 22.49
C LYS A 253 70.40 -50.54 22.10
N ASN A 254 69.76 -51.35 22.94
CA ASN A 254 68.44 -51.91 22.64
C ASN A 254 67.29 -50.90 22.73
N GLY A 255 67.46 -49.80 23.49
CA GLY A 255 66.44 -48.76 23.59
C GLY A 255 66.37 -47.88 22.34
N ASN A 256 67.51 -47.63 21.70
CA ASN A 256 67.59 -46.83 20.47
C ASN A 256 67.13 -47.63 19.24
N ASP A 257 67.41 -48.93 19.16
CA ASP A 257 66.88 -49.76 18.07
C ASP A 257 65.36 -49.93 18.15
N MET A 258 64.79 -50.05 19.35
CA MET A 258 63.33 -50.07 19.56
C MET A 258 62.67 -48.72 19.22
N ARG A 259 63.28 -47.58 19.59
CA ARG A 259 62.79 -46.26 19.17
C ARG A 259 62.86 -46.07 17.67
N ASN A 260 63.97 -46.47 17.05
CA ASN A 260 64.12 -46.41 15.60
C ASN A 260 63.07 -47.30 14.91
N GLU A 261 62.81 -48.52 15.40
CA GLU A 261 61.73 -49.38 14.90
C GLU A 261 60.34 -48.74 15.08
N GLU A 262 60.03 -48.16 16.23
CA GLU A 262 58.78 -47.41 16.46
C GLU A 262 58.63 -46.22 15.51
N GLU A 263 59.72 -45.51 15.21
CA GLU A 263 59.76 -44.43 14.22
C GLU A 263 59.51 -44.96 12.80
N TYR A 264 60.09 -46.10 12.42
CA TYR A 264 59.81 -46.75 11.14
C TYR A 264 58.36 -47.24 11.03
N PHE A 265 57.78 -47.78 12.11
CA PHE A 265 56.36 -48.17 12.14
C PHE A 265 55.43 -46.97 12.06
N SER A 266 55.76 -45.87 12.75
CA SER A 266 55.03 -44.60 12.67
C SER A 266 55.09 -44.02 11.26
N LEU A 267 56.27 -44.04 10.64
CA LEU A 267 56.47 -43.60 9.26
C LEU A 267 55.71 -44.47 8.26
N TYR A 268 55.69 -45.79 8.43
CA TYR A 268 54.94 -46.70 7.57
C TYR A 268 53.42 -46.46 7.68
N ARG A 269 52.92 -46.23 8.90
CA ARG A 269 51.51 -45.87 9.13
C ARG A 269 51.18 -44.52 8.51
N HIS A 270 52.09 -43.56 8.60
CA HIS A 270 51.94 -42.25 7.95
C HIS A 270 51.93 -42.38 6.42
N LEU A 271 52.84 -43.16 5.85
CA LEU A 271 52.90 -43.45 4.41
C LEU A 271 51.61 -44.15 3.92
N GLN A 272 51.07 -45.07 4.72
CA GLN A 272 49.83 -45.75 4.42
C GLN A 272 48.63 -44.80 4.48
N ASN A 273 48.60 -43.88 5.45
CA ASN A 273 47.60 -42.82 5.51
C ASN A 273 47.71 -41.86 4.31
N ILE A 274 48.92 -41.48 3.91
CA ILE A 274 49.15 -40.64 2.72
C ILE A 274 48.66 -41.36 1.47
N ASN A 275 48.94 -42.65 1.31
CA ASN A 275 48.47 -43.41 0.15
C ASN A 275 46.93 -43.52 0.10
N LEU A 276 46.28 -43.69 1.26
CA LEU A 276 44.83 -43.66 1.36
C LEU A 276 44.25 -42.28 1.02
N GLU A 277 44.90 -41.21 1.48
CA GLU A 277 44.52 -39.84 1.16
C GLU A 277 44.69 -39.54 -0.33
N ILE A 278 45.78 -40.02 -0.96
CA ILE A 278 45.99 -39.91 -2.41
C ILE A 278 44.88 -40.64 -3.17
N GLU A 279 44.53 -41.87 -2.78
CA GLU A 279 43.45 -42.62 -3.44
C GLU A 279 42.09 -41.91 -3.29
N GLN A 280 41.81 -41.32 -2.12
CA GLN A 280 40.61 -40.52 -1.89
C GLN A 280 40.58 -39.28 -2.80
N VAL A 281 41.67 -38.52 -2.86
CA VAL A 281 41.78 -37.32 -3.69
C VAL A 281 41.66 -37.66 -5.17
N GLU A 282 42.23 -38.78 -5.63
CA GLU A 282 42.06 -39.22 -7.01
C GLU A 282 40.62 -39.61 -7.36
N ASN A 283 39.91 -40.23 -6.42
CA ASN A 283 38.49 -40.56 -6.59
C ASN A 283 37.62 -39.29 -6.65
N GLU A 284 37.87 -38.33 -5.76
CA GLU A 284 37.20 -37.03 -5.78
C GLU A 284 37.47 -36.26 -7.08
N LYS A 285 38.72 -36.29 -7.57
CA LYS A 285 39.10 -35.71 -8.86
C LYS A 285 38.31 -36.34 -10.01
N LYS A 286 38.25 -37.68 -10.10
CA LYS A 286 37.49 -38.39 -11.14
C LYS A 286 36.00 -38.05 -11.09
N GLU A 287 35.43 -37.91 -9.89
CA GLU A 287 34.03 -37.53 -9.72
C GLU A 287 33.78 -36.10 -10.20
N LEU A 288 34.67 -35.16 -9.88
CA LEU A 288 34.60 -33.78 -10.34
C LEU A 288 34.75 -33.67 -11.86
N GLU A 289 35.69 -34.39 -12.46
CA GLU A 289 35.86 -34.45 -13.92
C GLU A 289 34.58 -34.96 -14.60
N LYS A 290 33.95 -36.00 -14.06
CA LYS A 290 32.67 -36.52 -14.57
C LYS A 290 31.53 -35.50 -14.43
N LYS A 291 31.47 -34.74 -13.33
CA LYS A 291 30.49 -33.65 -13.13
C LYS A 291 30.71 -32.51 -14.13
N ILE A 292 31.97 -32.16 -14.43
CA ILE A 292 32.32 -31.15 -15.43
C ILE A 292 31.89 -31.60 -16.83
N GLU A 293 32.15 -32.86 -17.19
CA GLU A 293 31.73 -33.46 -18.46
C GLU A 293 30.20 -33.41 -18.62
N ILE A 294 29.45 -33.83 -17.60
CA ILE A 294 27.98 -33.80 -17.61
C ILE A 294 27.47 -32.36 -17.75
N ASN A 295 28.01 -31.41 -16.97
CA ASN A 295 27.57 -30.02 -16.99
C ASN A 295 27.93 -29.32 -18.32
N SER A 296 29.07 -29.66 -18.93
CA SER A 296 29.47 -29.20 -20.26
C SER A 296 28.52 -29.74 -21.34
N GLN A 297 28.17 -31.02 -21.28
CA GLN A 297 27.19 -31.63 -22.19
C GLN A 297 25.79 -31.02 -21.98
N GLU A 298 25.35 -30.78 -20.74
CA GLU A 298 24.09 -30.10 -20.44
C GLU A 298 24.05 -28.66 -20.97
N GLN A 299 25.15 -27.90 -20.85
CA GLN A 299 25.26 -26.54 -21.41
C GLN A 299 25.28 -26.50 -22.95
N SER A 300 25.78 -27.56 -23.59
CA SER A 300 25.75 -27.75 -25.04
C SER A 300 24.38 -28.26 -25.54
N ILE A 301 23.62 -28.97 -24.70
CA ILE A 301 22.29 -29.53 -25.02
C ILE A 301 21.15 -28.57 -24.64
N GLU A 302 21.41 -27.51 -23.86
CA GLU A 302 20.52 -26.36 -23.77
C GLU A 302 20.38 -25.70 -25.14
N SER A 303 19.39 -26.18 -25.89
CA SER A 303 19.20 -25.81 -27.29
C SER A 303 19.19 -24.29 -27.44
N PRO A 304 19.80 -23.75 -28.52
CA PRO A 304 19.77 -22.31 -28.81
C PRO A 304 18.34 -21.76 -28.77
N THR A 305 17.35 -22.62 -29.02
CA THR A 305 15.91 -22.34 -28.89
C THR A 305 15.45 -22.06 -27.46
N ARG A 306 15.97 -22.75 -26.44
CA ARG A 306 15.66 -22.46 -25.03
C ARG A 306 16.29 -21.15 -24.59
N LYS A 307 17.57 -20.91 -24.93
CA LYS A 307 18.26 -19.64 -24.64
C LYS A 307 17.59 -18.46 -25.35
N LYS A 308 17.12 -18.63 -26.59
CA LYS A 308 16.33 -17.62 -27.31
C LYS A 308 14.98 -17.35 -26.64
N LYS A 309 14.28 -18.40 -26.18
CA LYS A 309 13.00 -18.26 -25.46
C LYS A 309 13.15 -17.56 -24.11
N THR A 310 14.17 -17.89 -23.32
CA THR A 310 14.43 -17.21 -22.05
C THR A 310 14.85 -15.76 -22.27
N LEU A 311 15.69 -15.48 -23.28
CA LEU A 311 16.04 -14.12 -23.67
C LEU A 311 14.80 -13.31 -24.11
N GLU A 312 13.93 -13.89 -24.93
CA GLU A 312 12.69 -13.26 -25.37
C GLU A 312 11.72 -12.99 -24.20
N GLN A 313 11.64 -13.93 -23.25
CA GLN A 313 10.89 -13.73 -22.01
C GLN A 313 11.46 -12.58 -21.16
N LEU A 314 12.78 -12.50 -21.02
CA LEU A 314 13.46 -11.42 -20.29
C LEU A 314 13.29 -10.05 -20.98
N VAL A 315 13.28 -10.01 -22.31
CA VAL A 315 12.98 -8.78 -23.06
C VAL A 315 11.53 -8.36 -22.85
N LYS A 316 10.59 -9.32 -22.89
CA LYS A 316 9.16 -9.06 -22.63
C LYS A 316 8.93 -8.57 -21.19
N THR A 317 9.59 -9.15 -20.19
CA THR A 317 9.46 -8.67 -18.80
C THR A 317 10.09 -7.30 -18.62
N ARG A 318 11.25 -7.05 -19.23
CA ARG A 318 11.87 -5.72 -19.23
C ARG A 318 10.96 -4.66 -19.85
N GLN A 319 10.32 -4.96 -20.98
CA GLN A 319 9.42 -4.03 -21.65
C GLN A 319 8.18 -3.73 -20.79
N LYS A 320 7.58 -4.75 -20.17
CA LYS A 320 6.49 -4.57 -19.20
C LYS A 320 6.89 -3.69 -18.01
N LEU A 321 8.07 -3.91 -17.43
CA LEU A 321 8.56 -3.10 -16.32
C LEU A 321 8.81 -1.64 -16.72
N VAL A 322 9.24 -1.38 -17.96
CA VAL A 322 9.40 -0.02 -18.48
C VAL A 322 8.06 0.68 -18.66
N GLU A 323 7.05 -0.02 -19.18
CA GLU A 323 5.69 0.48 -19.32
C GLU A 323 5.08 0.79 -17.94
N GLU A 324 5.14 -0.17 -17.02
CA GLU A 324 4.66 -0.03 -15.64
C GLU A 324 5.36 1.13 -14.92
N LYS A 325 6.69 1.25 -15.02
CA LYS A 325 7.43 2.39 -14.47
C LYS A 325 6.93 3.73 -15.04
N SER A 326 6.65 3.79 -16.35
CA SER A 326 6.15 5.01 -16.99
C SER A 326 4.74 5.40 -16.50
N GLU A 327 3.90 4.40 -16.19
CA GLU A 327 2.58 4.61 -15.59
C GLU A 327 2.69 5.07 -14.14
N TYR A 328 3.57 4.47 -13.34
CA TYR A 328 3.86 4.93 -11.97
C TYR A 328 4.38 6.37 -11.97
N ASP A 329 5.34 6.71 -12.83
CA ASP A 329 5.85 8.09 -12.96
C ASP A 329 4.73 9.07 -13.34
N ARG A 330 3.78 8.65 -14.18
CA ARG A 330 2.61 9.46 -14.54
C ARG A 330 1.67 9.65 -13.36
N MET A 331 1.40 8.60 -12.59
CA MET A 331 0.55 8.65 -11.40
C MET A 331 1.17 9.52 -10.30
N CYS A 332 2.48 9.39 -10.05
CA CYS A 332 3.23 10.24 -9.13
C CYS A 332 3.15 11.72 -9.55
N LYS A 333 3.29 12.05 -10.84
CA LYS A 333 3.15 13.43 -11.33
C LYS A 333 1.74 14.00 -11.11
N LEU A 334 0.69 13.19 -11.33
CA LEU A 334 -0.69 13.61 -11.08
C LEU A 334 -0.93 13.86 -9.59
N SER A 335 -0.50 12.93 -8.73
CA SER A 335 -0.61 13.08 -7.28
C SER A 335 0.17 14.30 -6.78
N GLN A 336 1.40 14.53 -7.26
CA GLN A 336 2.17 15.75 -6.95
C GLN A 336 1.46 17.02 -7.40
N GLN A 337 0.74 17.00 -8.52
CA GLN A 337 -0.04 18.15 -8.98
C GLN A 337 -1.22 18.43 -8.03
N GLU A 338 -1.88 17.39 -7.51
CA GLU A 338 -2.94 17.51 -6.50
C GLU A 338 -2.39 18.04 -5.18
N PHE A 339 -1.26 17.52 -4.69
CA PHE A 339 -0.59 18.04 -3.48
C PHE A 339 -0.21 19.51 -3.61
N ARG A 340 0.27 19.95 -4.78
CA ARG A 340 0.51 21.38 -5.05
C ARG A 340 -0.76 22.23 -5.04
N SER A 341 -1.92 21.65 -5.32
CA SER A 341 -3.20 22.36 -5.18
C SER A 341 -3.62 22.50 -3.72
N TYR A 342 -3.42 21.46 -2.91
CA TYR A 342 -3.66 21.49 -1.47
C TYR A 342 -2.71 22.46 -0.76
N ALA A 343 -1.41 22.41 -1.07
CA ALA A 343 -0.42 23.31 -0.49
C ALA A 343 -0.78 24.79 -0.71
N ARG A 344 -1.26 25.16 -1.90
CA ARG A 344 -1.73 26.54 -2.18
C ARG A 344 -2.96 26.92 -1.36
N SER A 345 -3.90 26.00 -1.15
CA SER A 345 -5.08 26.24 -0.31
C SER A 345 -4.69 26.39 1.17
N VAL A 346 -3.75 25.56 1.64
CA VAL A 346 -3.22 25.61 3.01
C VAL A 346 -2.42 26.88 3.24
N GLU A 347 -1.55 27.27 2.31
CA GLU A 347 -0.85 28.56 2.31
C GLU A 347 -1.82 29.74 2.37
N HIS A 348 -2.89 29.70 1.58
CA HIS A 348 -3.93 30.72 1.62
C HIS A 348 -4.60 30.80 3.00
N LEU A 349 -5.02 29.68 3.58
CA LEU A 349 -5.63 29.63 4.92
C LEU A 349 -4.67 30.11 6.00
N TYR A 350 -3.41 29.68 5.95
CA TYR A 350 -2.36 30.09 6.87
C TYR A 350 -2.17 31.61 6.87
N ASN A 351 -2.17 32.23 5.68
CA ASN A 351 -2.07 33.68 5.52
C ASN A 351 -3.34 34.41 5.98
N VAL A 352 -4.53 33.88 5.68
CA VAL A 352 -5.83 34.47 6.09
C VAL A 352 -5.98 34.50 7.61
N LEU A 353 -5.60 33.42 8.29
CA LEU A 353 -5.67 33.30 9.76
C LEU A 353 -4.50 34.02 10.46
N LYS A 354 -3.58 34.60 9.68
CA LYS A 354 -2.34 35.22 10.15
C LYS A 354 -1.59 34.32 11.12
N CYS A 355 -1.41 33.06 10.76
CA CYS A 355 -0.71 32.10 11.60
C CYS A 355 0.75 32.50 11.91
N ASN A 356 1.35 33.40 11.10
CA ASN A 356 2.63 34.02 11.38
C ASN A 356 2.65 34.85 12.68
N ASP A 357 1.51 35.45 13.07
CA ASP A 357 1.46 36.41 14.18
C ASP A 357 1.50 35.70 15.56
N ILE A 358 1.16 34.41 15.62
CA ILE A 358 1.08 33.63 16.86
C ILE A 358 2.48 33.34 17.41
N GLN A 359 3.46 33.14 16.52
CA GLN A 359 4.81 32.77 16.94
C GLN A 359 5.61 33.96 17.48
N GLY A 360 5.13 35.19 17.30
CA GLY A 360 5.84 36.41 17.67
C GLY A 360 5.69 36.84 19.13
N ASP A 361 4.56 36.55 19.78
CA ASP A 361 4.17 37.29 20.99
C ASP A 361 4.40 36.54 22.32
N GLU A 362 4.45 35.20 22.32
CA GLU A 362 4.51 34.43 23.59
C GLU A 362 5.91 33.98 24.04
N CYS A 363 6.97 34.22 23.26
CA CYS A 363 8.31 33.67 23.55
C CYS A 363 9.38 34.67 24.01
N GLN A 364 9.04 35.90 24.41
CA GLN A 364 10.00 36.81 25.08
C GLN A 364 9.94 36.79 26.62
N GLY A 365 9.05 36.00 27.21
CA GLY A 365 8.93 35.88 28.68
C GLY A 365 9.72 34.73 29.28
N LYS A 366 10.90 35.04 29.83
CA LYS A 366 11.70 34.25 30.79
C LYS A 366 12.41 32.99 30.29
N VAL A 367 13.72 33.18 30.12
CA VAL A 367 14.78 32.17 30.12
C VAL A 367 14.65 31.27 31.36
N SER A 368 14.41 29.98 31.15
CA SER A 368 14.75 28.93 32.11
C SER A 368 15.53 27.84 31.40
N THR A 369 16.66 27.52 31.99
CA THR A 369 17.75 26.71 31.47
C THR A 369 17.47 25.22 31.57
N ASN A 370 17.99 24.48 30.57
CA ASN A 370 18.41 23.08 30.61
C ASN A 370 17.38 22.00 30.29
N THR A 371 17.15 21.78 29.00
CA THR A 371 17.13 20.43 28.39
C THR A 371 17.56 20.51 26.91
N PRO A 372 18.61 19.79 26.49
CA PRO A 372 18.99 19.69 25.09
C PRO A 372 18.45 18.37 24.53
N SER A 373 17.39 18.42 23.73
CA SER A 373 17.14 17.49 22.61
C SER A 373 15.67 17.53 22.19
N GLU A 374 15.32 18.56 21.44
CA GLU A 374 14.53 18.38 20.22
C GLU A 374 14.71 19.66 19.41
N LYS A 375 15.22 19.52 18.19
CA LYS A 375 15.56 20.66 17.33
C LYS A 375 14.29 21.44 17.04
N CYS A 376 14.10 22.48 17.83
CA CYS A 376 13.11 23.52 17.66
C CYS A 376 13.23 24.03 16.22
N LEU A 377 12.19 23.75 15.42
CA LEU A 377 11.89 24.39 14.13
C LEU A 377 11.62 25.88 14.36
N ARG A 378 12.62 26.59 14.90
CA ARG A 378 12.59 28.04 15.04
C ARG A 378 12.91 28.64 13.67
N GLN A 379 11.93 29.36 13.15
CA GLN A 379 12.09 30.40 12.13
C GLN A 379 12.41 29.95 10.71
N ASN A 380 11.64 29.00 10.18
CA ASN A 380 11.52 28.91 8.73
C ASN A 380 10.17 29.49 8.33
N SER A 381 10.21 30.63 7.63
CA SER A 381 9.06 31.21 6.94
C SER A 381 8.32 30.09 6.20
N LEU A 382 6.99 30.15 6.08
CA LEU A 382 6.21 29.16 5.33
C LEU A 382 6.82 28.86 3.93
N ASN A 383 7.48 29.86 3.33
CA ASN A 383 8.26 29.69 2.11
C ASN A 383 9.47 28.75 2.27
N ASP A 384 10.24 28.83 3.36
CA ASP A 384 11.40 27.97 3.61
C ASP A 384 11.02 26.51 3.87
N ILE A 385 9.90 26.27 4.55
CA ILE A 385 9.39 24.91 4.79
C ILE A 385 8.95 24.26 3.46
N LEU A 386 8.32 25.02 2.57
CA LEU A 386 7.92 24.53 1.24
C LEU A 386 9.08 24.46 0.24
N LEU A 387 10.13 25.27 0.42
CA LEU A 387 11.33 25.32 -0.45
C LEU A 387 12.39 24.27 -0.08
N MET A 388 12.58 23.95 1.20
CA MET A 388 13.66 23.05 1.66
C MET A 388 13.32 21.55 1.52
N GLU A 389 12.12 21.11 1.91
CA GLU A 389 11.73 19.69 1.87
C GLU A 389 10.85 19.33 0.66
N GLY A 390 10.42 20.34 -0.10
CA GLY A 390 9.39 20.18 -1.12
C GLY A 390 8.00 19.97 -0.52
N VAL A 391 6.99 20.02 -1.38
CA VAL A 391 5.59 19.82 -0.97
C VAL A 391 5.37 18.32 -0.69
N THR A 392 5.62 17.89 0.53
CA THR A 392 5.31 16.53 1.00
C THR A 392 4.02 16.52 1.82
N GLU A 393 3.42 15.34 1.96
CA GLU A 393 2.22 15.15 2.78
C GLU A 393 2.47 15.52 4.25
N ALA A 394 3.62 15.11 4.81
CA ALA A 394 4.00 15.44 6.18
C ALA A 394 4.05 16.96 6.41
N THR A 395 4.63 17.70 5.46
CA THR A 395 4.70 19.17 5.51
C THR A 395 3.31 19.82 5.47
N ILE A 396 2.41 19.32 4.62
CA ILE A 396 1.02 19.81 4.54
C ILE A 396 0.26 19.55 5.85
N ILE A 397 0.41 18.36 6.42
CA ILE A 397 -0.24 17.99 7.69
C ILE A 397 0.26 18.86 8.83
N GLN A 398 1.57 19.11 8.90
CA GLN A 398 2.13 19.99 9.93
C GLN A 398 1.59 21.42 9.84
N LEU A 399 1.43 21.97 8.63
CA LEU A 399 0.81 23.29 8.43
C LEU A 399 -0.68 23.30 8.82
N LEU A 400 -1.41 22.23 8.52
CA LEU A 400 -2.81 22.09 8.94
C LEU A 400 -2.96 22.04 10.47
N GLN A 401 -2.02 21.42 11.17
CA GLN A 401 -2.01 21.40 12.65
C GLN A 401 -1.84 22.81 13.24
N VAL A 402 -0.96 23.63 12.65
CA VAL A 402 -0.79 25.04 13.07
C VAL A 402 -2.05 25.86 12.79
N ILE A 403 -2.67 25.66 11.61
CA ILE A 403 -3.94 26.29 11.23
C ILE A 403 -5.06 25.90 12.20
N GLU A 404 -5.15 24.62 12.56
CA GLU A 404 -6.14 24.11 13.51
C GLU A 404 -5.96 24.76 14.88
N GLY A 405 -4.74 24.79 15.41
CA GLY A 405 -4.41 25.49 16.66
C GLY A 405 -4.88 26.95 16.64
N ARG A 406 -4.50 27.70 15.59
CA ARG A 406 -4.94 29.11 15.45
C ARG A 406 -6.45 29.26 15.37
N SER A 407 -7.10 28.38 14.62
CA SER A 407 -8.56 28.44 14.47
C SER A 407 -9.27 28.24 15.80
N ASN A 408 -8.75 27.34 16.65
CA ASN A 408 -9.27 27.10 17.99
C ASN A 408 -9.04 28.32 18.90
N ASP A 409 -7.86 28.95 18.86
CA ASP A 409 -7.59 30.18 19.62
C ASP A 409 -8.56 31.31 19.25
N ILE A 410 -8.83 31.50 17.95
CA ILE A 410 -9.77 32.52 17.47
C ILE A 410 -11.19 32.20 17.95
N ILE A 411 -11.60 30.93 17.93
CA ILE A 411 -12.90 30.49 18.44
C ILE A 411 -13.01 30.73 19.95
N GLU A 412 -11.95 30.47 20.72
CA GLU A 412 -11.91 30.71 22.16
C GLU A 412 -11.95 32.22 22.49
N GLN A 413 -11.20 33.04 21.76
CA GLN A 413 -11.24 34.50 21.87
C GLN A 413 -12.64 35.02 21.56
N PHE A 414 -13.26 34.53 20.48
CA PHE A 414 -14.62 34.92 20.11
C PHE A 414 -15.66 34.48 21.15
N SER A 415 -15.54 33.26 21.68
CA SER A 415 -16.40 32.74 22.75
C SER A 415 -16.24 33.57 24.03
N SER A 416 -15.02 33.95 24.39
CA SER A 416 -14.73 34.83 25.52
C SER A 416 -15.34 36.21 25.33
N LEU A 417 -15.22 36.80 24.14
CA LEU A 417 -15.85 38.07 23.81
C LEU A 417 -17.38 38.00 23.84
N GLN A 418 -17.98 36.89 23.38
CA GLN A 418 -19.42 36.68 23.51
C GLN A 418 -19.86 36.59 24.97
N ASN A 419 -19.13 35.85 25.81
CA ASN A 419 -19.43 35.75 27.24
C ASN A 419 -19.36 37.12 27.94
N ILE A 420 -18.35 37.93 27.60
CA ILE A 420 -18.23 39.31 28.10
C ILE A 420 -19.40 40.16 27.63
N ARG A 421 -19.79 40.07 26.34
CA ARG A 421 -20.93 40.80 25.78
C ARG A 421 -22.25 40.39 26.42
N SER A 422 -22.48 39.11 26.65
CA SER A 422 -23.68 38.60 27.33
C SER A 422 -23.78 39.13 28.76
N ARG A 423 -22.67 39.16 29.50
CA ARG A 423 -22.63 39.75 30.86
C ARG A 423 -22.89 41.26 30.87
N LEU A 424 -22.39 41.98 29.86
CA LEU A 424 -22.66 43.42 29.70
C LEU A 424 -24.14 43.70 29.39
N SER A 425 -24.79 42.86 28.59
CA SER A 425 -26.23 42.97 28.32
C SER A 425 -27.10 42.66 29.55
N GLU A 426 -26.77 41.61 30.32
CA GLU A 426 -27.47 41.28 31.57
C GLU A 426 -27.31 42.39 32.64
N SER A 427 -26.14 43.04 32.67
CA SER A 427 -25.87 44.15 33.59
C SER A 427 -26.67 45.42 33.24
N GLN A 428 -27.07 45.61 31.98
CA GLN A 428 -27.92 46.74 31.58
C GLN A 428 -29.39 46.52 31.90
N GLU A 429 -29.89 45.27 31.86
CA GLU A 429 -31.29 44.98 32.22
C GLU A 429 -31.52 45.02 33.75
N LEU A 430 -30.51 44.69 34.56
CA LEU A 430 -30.60 44.79 36.02
C LEU A 430 -30.38 46.21 36.57
N SER A 431 -29.86 47.15 35.75
CA SER A 431 -29.64 48.55 36.16
C SER A 431 -30.84 49.48 35.92
N LEU A 432 -31.92 49.02 35.27
CA LEU A 432 -33.16 49.80 35.10
C LEU A 432 -34.20 49.56 36.21
N GLY A 433 -33.85 48.76 37.23
CA GLY A 433 -34.75 48.35 38.31
C GLY A 433 -34.23 48.63 39.71
N SER A 434 -33.64 49.80 40.00
CA SER A 434 -33.50 50.25 41.40
C SER A 434 -33.45 51.77 41.55
N ASN A 435 -34.34 52.22 42.44
CA ASN A 435 -34.82 53.57 42.68
C ASN A 435 -33.77 54.65 42.99
N LEU A 436 -34.14 55.87 42.56
CA LEU A 436 -33.86 57.16 43.18
C LEU A 436 -33.88 57.08 44.72
N ASN A 437 -32.76 57.40 45.36
CA ASN A 437 -32.67 58.29 46.53
C ASN A 437 -31.24 58.23 47.11
N SER A 438 -30.39 59.19 46.71
CA SER A 438 -29.47 59.94 47.59
C SER A 438 -28.37 60.59 46.72
N PRO A 439 -28.18 61.92 46.79
CA PRO A 439 -27.16 62.64 46.04
C PRO A 439 -25.96 62.94 46.94
N GLU A 440 -24.88 62.19 46.80
CA GLU A 440 -23.49 62.62 47.00
C GLU A 440 -22.60 61.41 46.66
N GLU A 441 -21.46 61.65 46.01
CA GLU A 441 -20.48 60.62 45.56
C GLU A 441 -20.75 59.88 44.23
N SER A 442 -21.01 60.62 43.13
CA SER A 442 -21.10 60.04 41.76
C SER A 442 -19.97 60.47 40.79
N ASN A 443 -18.89 61.09 41.28
CA ASN A 443 -17.84 61.62 40.39
C ASN A 443 -16.55 60.78 40.31
N HIS A 444 -16.42 59.69 41.07
CA HIS A 444 -15.24 58.81 41.01
C HIS A 444 -15.44 57.56 40.13
N ALA A 445 -16.65 57.00 40.04
CA ALA A 445 -16.91 55.78 39.25
C ALA A 445 -16.92 56.00 37.73
N SER A 446 -17.41 57.17 37.26
CA SER A 446 -17.46 57.48 35.82
C SER A 446 -16.07 57.69 35.19
N ASN A 447 -15.11 58.20 35.98
CA ASN A 447 -13.74 58.42 35.52
C ASN A 447 -12.90 57.13 35.50
N ALA A 448 -13.16 56.18 36.43
CA ALA A 448 -12.50 54.88 36.42
C ALA A 448 -12.95 54.00 35.22
N ALA A 449 -14.25 54.03 34.88
CA ALA A 449 -14.78 53.29 33.73
C ALA A 449 -14.29 53.88 32.38
N LYS A 450 -14.12 55.21 32.28
CA LYS A 450 -13.55 55.85 31.09
C LYS A 450 -12.04 55.62 30.93
N ALA A 451 -11.29 55.51 32.04
CA ALA A 451 -9.86 55.18 32.00
C ALA A 451 -9.59 53.72 31.56
N ALA A 452 -10.45 52.77 31.94
CA ALA A 452 -10.34 51.37 31.52
C ALA A 452 -10.65 51.17 30.02
N LEU A 453 -11.54 52.00 29.44
CA LEU A 453 -11.88 51.97 28.01
C LEU A 453 -10.85 52.67 27.11
N ALA A 454 -10.18 53.73 27.60
CA ALA A 454 -9.16 54.45 26.83
C ALA A 454 -7.87 53.64 26.57
N ASN A 455 -7.57 52.64 27.41
CA ASN A 455 -6.42 51.76 27.23
C ASN A 455 -6.65 50.64 26.18
N PHE A 456 -7.89 50.43 25.73
CA PHE A 456 -8.22 49.41 24.73
C PHE A 456 -8.43 49.97 23.31
N THR A 457 -8.61 51.28 23.14
CA THR A 457 -8.89 51.88 21.82
C THR A 457 -7.68 52.49 21.10
N ASN A 458 -6.48 52.43 21.69
CA ASN A 458 -5.26 53.01 21.08
C ASN A 458 -4.39 52.01 20.30
N ALA A 459 -4.85 50.78 20.04
CA ALA A 459 -4.07 49.75 19.32
C ALA A 459 -4.64 49.32 17.96
N THR A 460 -5.68 49.98 17.43
CA THR A 460 -6.20 49.71 16.08
C THR A 460 -6.72 50.99 15.43
N GLY A 461 -5.80 51.92 15.21
CA GLY A 461 -6.04 53.14 14.47
C GLY A 461 -4.87 53.41 13.56
N ASP A 462 -4.71 52.60 12.50
CA ASP A 462 -4.22 53.09 11.21
C ASP A 462 -4.32 52.01 10.13
N VAL A 463 -4.70 52.48 8.93
CA VAL A 463 -4.76 51.77 7.65
C VAL A 463 -5.96 50.81 7.49
N LEU A 464 -7.09 51.35 7.03
CA LEU A 464 -7.75 50.89 5.79
C LEU A 464 -8.74 51.96 5.32
N GLY A 465 -8.32 52.70 4.30
CA GLY A 465 -9.18 53.61 3.55
C GLY A 465 -10.17 52.86 2.67
N ASN A 466 -11.43 53.30 2.76
CA ASN A 466 -12.43 53.47 1.70
C ASN A 466 -12.38 52.59 0.44
N GLY A 467 -13.49 51.90 0.17
CA GLY A 467 -13.87 51.60 -1.22
C GLY A 467 -14.99 50.59 -1.47
N PHE A 468 -16.24 51.05 -1.38
CA PHE A 468 -17.36 50.74 -2.31
C PHE A 468 -18.23 49.46 -2.19
N LEU A 469 -19.53 49.74 -1.94
CA LEU A 469 -20.81 49.12 -2.39
C LEU A 469 -21.13 47.66 -1.98
N LEU A 470 -22.07 47.41 -1.06
CA LEU A 470 -23.54 47.54 -1.17
C LEU A 470 -24.13 46.74 -2.36
N ILE A 471 -24.76 45.58 -2.08
CA ILE A 471 -26.03 45.11 -2.67
C ILE A 471 -26.58 43.90 -1.88
N ARG A 472 -27.82 44.09 -1.42
CA ARG A 472 -28.95 43.16 -1.16
C ARG A 472 -28.76 41.82 -0.42
N SER A 473 -29.39 41.82 0.75
CA SER A 473 -30.18 40.74 1.35
C SER A 473 -31.16 40.07 0.39
N ASP A 474 -31.29 38.74 0.53
CA ASP A 474 -32.59 38.06 0.46
C ASP A 474 -32.59 36.86 1.44
N GLN A 475 -33.57 36.88 2.32
CA GLN A 475 -34.02 35.76 3.16
C GLN A 475 -34.62 34.67 2.26
N ILE A 476 -34.62 33.40 2.71
CA ILE A 476 -35.78 32.47 2.72
C ILE A 476 -35.33 31.12 3.32
N ASN A 477 -35.87 30.84 4.51
CA ASN A 477 -36.42 29.58 5.04
C ASN A 477 -35.68 28.24 4.85
N SER A 478 -35.12 27.78 5.97
CA SER A 478 -34.91 26.37 6.32
C SER A 478 -36.20 25.74 6.87
N PRO A 479 -36.42 24.42 6.69
CA PRO A 479 -37.16 23.67 7.68
C PRO A 479 -36.36 22.48 8.24
N SER A 480 -36.33 22.48 9.57
CA SER A 480 -35.99 21.41 10.50
C SER A 480 -36.66 20.07 10.19
N ARG A 481 -35.90 18.98 10.26
CA ARG A 481 -36.41 17.62 10.57
C ARG A 481 -35.46 16.83 11.46
N LYS A 482 -35.81 16.85 12.75
CA LYS A 482 -35.94 15.75 13.71
C LYS A 482 -35.00 14.54 13.57
N ALA A 483 -34.18 14.38 14.61
CA ALA A 483 -33.50 13.17 15.02
C ALA A 483 -34.47 12.01 15.26
N SER A 484 -34.06 10.81 14.84
CA SER A 484 -34.67 9.54 15.21
C SER A 484 -33.56 8.63 15.73
N VAL A 485 -33.60 8.43 17.04
CA VAL A 485 -32.87 7.42 17.81
C VAL A 485 -33.33 6.04 17.33
N CYS A 486 -32.40 5.16 16.92
CA CYS A 486 -32.66 3.73 16.87
C CYS A 486 -31.47 2.96 17.44
N THR A 487 -31.83 2.21 18.46
CA THR A 487 -31.09 1.35 19.37
C THR A 487 -30.42 0.17 18.65
N SER A 488 -29.25 -0.23 19.14
CA SER A 488 -28.62 -1.52 18.81
C SER A 488 -29.42 -2.69 19.39
N PRO A 489 -29.29 -3.90 18.83
CA PRO A 489 -29.29 -5.07 19.69
C PRO A 489 -28.04 -5.94 19.52
N HIS A 490 -27.71 -6.50 20.68
CA HIS A 490 -26.66 -7.45 21.00
C HIS A 490 -26.57 -8.68 20.09
N ALA A 491 -25.33 -9.19 20.07
CA ALA A 491 -24.93 -10.51 19.65
C ALA A 491 -25.80 -11.63 20.24
N ASN A 492 -26.12 -12.61 19.41
CA ASN A 492 -26.47 -13.95 19.85
C ASN A 492 -25.61 -14.95 19.08
N THR A 493 -24.72 -15.60 19.81
CA THR A 493 -24.00 -16.82 19.46
C THR A 493 -24.99 -17.99 19.41
N GLY A 494 -24.99 -18.76 18.32
CA GLY A 494 -25.81 -19.95 18.19
C GLY A 494 -25.55 -20.66 16.86
N GLU A 495 -24.85 -21.78 16.97
CA GLU A 495 -24.61 -22.83 15.98
C GLU A 495 -25.77 -23.07 14.99
N CYS A 496 -25.48 -23.19 13.69
CA CYS A 496 -25.78 -24.42 12.93
C CYS A 496 -25.27 -24.30 11.49
N SER A 497 -24.54 -25.34 11.09
CA SER A 497 -24.00 -25.57 9.76
C SER A 497 -25.09 -25.92 8.73
N GLU A 498 -24.76 -25.69 7.45
CA GLU A 498 -25.34 -26.37 6.27
C GLU A 498 -26.81 -26.04 5.88
N GLU A 499 -27.08 -24.83 5.37
CA GLU A 499 -28.32 -24.60 4.58
C GLU A 499 -28.14 -23.51 3.50
N TRP A 500 -27.24 -23.72 2.53
CA TRP A 500 -27.05 -22.78 1.39
C TRP A 500 -27.64 -23.25 0.05
N ASP A 501 -28.25 -24.44 -0.04
CA ASP A 501 -28.74 -25.01 -1.30
C ASP A 501 -30.27 -25.13 -1.42
N ARG A 502 -31.07 -24.47 -0.56
CA ARG A 502 -32.52 -24.39 -0.82
C ARG A 502 -32.83 -23.33 -1.89
N PRO A 503 -33.53 -23.68 -2.98
CA PRO A 503 -34.03 -22.70 -3.93
C PRO A 503 -35.01 -21.76 -3.20
N LEU A 504 -34.69 -20.47 -3.22
CA LEU A 504 -35.49 -19.42 -2.58
C LEU A 504 -36.93 -19.42 -3.13
N PRO A 505 -37.96 -19.27 -2.27
CA PRO A 505 -39.34 -19.18 -2.70
C PRO A 505 -39.52 -17.98 -3.65
N LYS A 506 -40.39 -18.14 -4.65
CA LYS A 506 -40.60 -17.14 -5.73
C LYS A 506 -40.88 -15.73 -5.21
N GLU A 507 -41.56 -15.60 -4.07
CA GLU A 507 -41.83 -14.30 -3.43
C GLU A 507 -40.56 -13.60 -2.93
N GLU A 508 -39.56 -14.33 -2.46
CA GLU A 508 -38.32 -13.72 -1.99
C GLU A 508 -37.44 -13.27 -3.17
N HIS A 509 -37.48 -14.02 -4.27
CA HIS A 509 -36.88 -13.60 -5.53
C HIS A 509 -37.51 -12.30 -6.04
N GLU A 510 -38.83 -12.17 -5.99
CA GLU A 510 -39.52 -10.96 -6.42
C GLU A 510 -39.20 -9.76 -5.51
N LYS A 511 -39.12 -9.97 -4.19
CA LYS A 511 -38.69 -8.93 -3.24
C LYS A 511 -37.25 -8.47 -3.47
N ARG A 512 -36.31 -9.39 -3.73
CA ARG A 512 -34.90 -9.05 -4.05
C ARG A 512 -34.77 -8.33 -5.38
N VAL A 513 -35.57 -8.69 -6.39
CA VAL A 513 -35.61 -7.98 -7.68
C VAL A 513 -36.18 -6.58 -7.50
N GLN A 514 -37.26 -6.41 -6.74
CA GLN A 514 -37.84 -5.08 -6.45
C GLN A 514 -36.87 -4.19 -5.67
N ALA A 515 -36.16 -4.74 -4.68
CA ALA A 515 -35.11 -4.03 -3.94
C ALA A 515 -33.94 -3.60 -4.85
N SER A 516 -33.49 -4.48 -5.74
CA SER A 516 -32.42 -4.18 -6.71
C SER A 516 -32.84 -3.09 -7.72
N VAL A 517 -34.10 -3.11 -8.17
CA VAL A 517 -34.66 -2.07 -9.05
C VAL A 517 -34.78 -0.72 -8.33
N ALA A 518 -35.09 -0.71 -7.03
CA ALA A 518 -35.12 0.51 -6.22
C ALA A 518 -33.72 1.14 -6.09
N VAL A 519 -32.68 0.33 -5.85
CA VAL A 519 -31.28 0.78 -5.79
C VAL A 519 -30.81 1.33 -7.14
N LEU A 520 -31.18 0.71 -8.26
CA LEU A 520 -30.88 1.21 -9.61
C LEU A 520 -31.59 2.54 -9.95
N ARG A 521 -32.80 2.76 -9.41
CA ARG A 521 -33.52 4.04 -9.54
C ARG A 521 -32.91 5.16 -8.69
N LEU A 522 -32.30 4.84 -7.55
CA LEU A 522 -31.60 5.82 -6.70
C LEU A 522 -30.24 6.21 -7.29
N THR A 523 -29.47 5.25 -7.77
CA THR A 523 -28.14 5.49 -8.38
C THR A 523 -28.24 6.22 -9.73
N SER A 524 -29.28 5.97 -10.52
CA SER A 524 -29.52 6.71 -11.78
C SER A 524 -29.95 8.17 -11.57
N LYS A 525 -30.48 8.55 -10.39
CA LYS A 525 -30.73 9.95 -10.01
C LYS A 525 -29.43 10.67 -9.59
N LEU A 526 -28.49 9.97 -8.93
CA LEU A 526 -27.16 10.54 -8.63
C LEU A 526 -26.33 10.78 -9.89
N ALA A 527 -26.39 9.88 -10.87
CA ALA A 527 -25.62 10.00 -12.12
C ALA A 527 -26.03 11.19 -13.02
N ARG A 528 -27.21 11.81 -12.79
CA ARG A 528 -27.65 13.00 -13.55
C ARG A 528 -27.13 14.32 -12.97
N ARG A 529 -26.50 14.33 -11.79
CA ARG A 529 -26.00 15.55 -11.14
C ARG A 529 -24.49 15.81 -11.37
N ALA A 530 -23.76 14.89 -12.00
CA ALA A 530 -22.31 14.97 -12.19
C ALA A 530 -21.84 15.23 -13.64
N LYS A 531 -22.61 15.97 -14.45
CA LYS A 531 -22.19 16.37 -15.80
C LYS A 531 -22.41 17.85 -16.05
N SER A 532 -21.51 18.68 -15.52
CA SER A 532 -21.15 19.95 -16.14
C SER A 532 -19.77 20.36 -15.63
N ILE A 533 -18.82 20.43 -16.54
CA ILE A 533 -17.59 21.25 -16.59
C ILE A 533 -16.55 20.43 -17.35
N SER A 534 -16.44 20.68 -18.65
CA SER A 534 -15.24 20.35 -19.42
C SER A 534 -14.82 21.61 -20.21
N PRO A 535 -13.58 22.08 -20.10
CA PRO A 535 -13.10 23.19 -20.91
C PRO A 535 -12.67 22.68 -22.29
N LYS A 536 -13.13 23.37 -23.33
CA LYS A 536 -12.71 23.21 -24.72
C LYS A 536 -11.21 23.54 -24.84
N ARG A 537 -10.39 22.61 -25.33
CA ARG A 537 -9.05 22.91 -25.87
C ARG A 537 -9.02 22.63 -27.37
N LYS A 538 -8.82 23.69 -28.14
CA LYS A 538 -8.40 23.69 -29.54
C LYS A 538 -6.90 23.40 -29.58
N TYR A 539 -6.45 22.44 -30.38
CA TYR A 539 -5.12 22.49 -31.00
C TYR A 539 -5.17 21.89 -32.40
N ARG A 540 -4.41 22.55 -33.28
CA ARG A 540 -4.29 22.46 -34.72
C ARG A 540 -2.82 22.16 -34.99
N THR A 541 -2.51 21.10 -35.74
CA THR A 541 -1.23 20.78 -36.42
C THR A 541 -1.47 19.42 -37.12
N SER A 542 -1.75 19.32 -38.42
CA SER A 542 -0.83 19.46 -39.57
C SER A 542 0.53 18.78 -39.38
N ILE A 543 0.63 17.49 -39.75
CA ILE A 543 1.86 16.88 -40.26
C ILE A 543 1.45 15.92 -41.39
N ARG A 544 1.86 16.27 -42.61
CA ARG A 544 1.99 15.36 -43.76
C ARG A 544 3.38 14.73 -43.66
N ILE A 545 3.47 13.40 -43.73
CA ILE A 545 4.69 12.72 -44.17
C ILE A 545 4.25 11.70 -45.21
N THR A 546 4.61 12.01 -46.46
CA THR A 546 4.74 11.08 -47.57
C THR A 546 6.11 10.45 -47.49
N ASP A 547 6.20 9.12 -47.67
CA ASP A 547 7.32 8.37 -48.28
C ASP A 547 6.80 6.92 -48.43
N LYS A 548 6.45 6.40 -49.61
CA LYS A 548 7.31 5.92 -50.72
C LYS A 548 8.54 5.16 -50.23
N ILE A 549 8.44 3.85 -50.07
CA ILE A 549 9.54 2.93 -50.42
C ILE A 549 8.96 1.75 -51.20
N ILE A 550 9.58 1.54 -52.36
CA ILE A 550 9.43 0.44 -53.31
C ILE A 550 10.27 -0.72 -52.79
N HIS A 551 9.76 -1.95 -52.82
CA HIS A 551 10.62 -3.10 -53.04
C HIS A 551 9.87 -4.22 -53.76
N GLU A 552 10.24 -4.35 -55.02
CA GLU A 552 10.16 -5.57 -55.81
C GLU A 552 10.90 -6.71 -55.08
N HIS A 553 10.34 -7.91 -55.13
CA HIS A 553 11.13 -9.11 -55.37
C HIS A 553 10.26 -10.17 -56.06
N SER A 554 10.65 -10.45 -57.30
CA SER A 554 10.46 -11.73 -57.99
C SER A 554 11.18 -12.83 -57.21
N ASP A 555 10.46 -13.91 -56.91
CA ASP A 555 10.72 -15.29 -57.36
C ASP A 555 9.51 -16.18 -57.04
#